data_AF-A0A7K0Y535-F1
#
_entry.id   AF-A0A7K0Y535-F1
#
_cell.length_a   1.000
_cell.length_b   1.000
_cell.length_c   1.000
_cell.angle_alpha   90.00
_cell.angle_beta   90.00
_cell.angle_gamma   90.00
#
_symmetry.space_group_name_H-M   'P 1'
#
loop_
_entity.id
_entity.type
_entity.pdbx_description
1 polymer ?
#
loop_
_entity_poly.entity_id
_entity_poly.type
_entity_poly.pdbx_seq_one_letter_code
_entity_poly.pdbx_strand_id
1 'polypeptide(L)'
;MMITRTRRDVLGNSALRPDGAAKVRGDFAFTSDLNAENMLWGATLRSPHAHARIISIDFSEAWKITGVETIITADDVPGLPTYGLISQDQPVFARDVVRYMGEPIAAVAADHPETCRRAIAAIKVEYELLPVLSDPEDAITDAFAPIHPDGNLIRHQRIVAGDVDATGPIVVEGTYDIGMQDQAFLGTEAALGFPDHDGNGVEVHVATQWLHEDQKQMAACLGLPENRVRLVL
;
A
#
# COMPACT_ATOMS: atom_id res chain seq x y z
N MET A 1 38.06 29.21 30.65
CA MET A 1 37.28 27.96 30.77
C MET A 1 35.80 28.34 30.77
N MET A 2 35.14 28.28 29.62
CA MET A 2 33.71 28.56 29.49
C MET A 2 33.04 27.29 28.99
N ILE A 3 32.39 26.57 29.91
CA ILE A 3 31.51 25.45 29.57
C ILE A 3 30.15 26.08 29.29
N THR A 4 29.85 26.35 28.02
CA THR A 4 28.52 26.74 27.57
C THR A 4 27.60 25.52 27.72
N ARG A 5 26.90 25.45 28.86
CA ARG A 5 25.79 24.52 29.06
C ARG A 5 24.65 24.94 28.13
N THR A 6 24.61 24.41 26.91
CA THR A 6 23.40 24.43 26.08
C THR A 6 22.35 23.61 26.83
N ARG A 7 21.34 24.27 27.41
CA ARG A 7 20.18 23.58 27.99
C ARG A 7 19.45 22.90 26.85
N ARG A 8 19.61 21.57 26.72
CA ARG A 8 19.07 20.78 25.60
C ARG A 8 17.54 20.62 25.61
N ASP A 9 16.87 21.08 26.67
CA ASP A 9 15.48 20.70 26.95
C ASP A 9 14.59 21.93 27.26
N VAL A 10 14.48 22.87 26.33
CA VAL A 10 13.48 23.96 26.42
C VAL A 10 12.79 24.12 25.08
N LEU A 11 11.46 24.15 25.10
CA LEU A 11 10.59 24.29 23.94
C LEU A 11 10.98 25.55 23.12
N GLY A 12 11.10 25.40 21.80
CA GLY A 12 11.46 26.51 20.90
C GLY A 12 12.96 26.66 20.56
N ASN A 13 13.84 25.83 21.12
CA ASN A 13 15.27 25.81 20.75
C ASN A 13 15.57 24.78 19.66
N SER A 14 16.66 25.00 18.89
CA SER A 14 17.21 24.02 17.93
C SER A 14 17.91 22.85 18.65
N ALA A 15 17.10 21.95 19.24
CA ALA A 15 17.59 20.75 19.91
C ALA A 15 18.14 19.73 18.89
N LEU A 16 19.10 18.92 19.34
CA LEU A 16 19.61 17.81 18.54
C LEU A 16 18.56 16.70 18.49
N ARG A 17 18.29 16.19 17.28
CA ARG A 17 17.42 15.04 17.10
C ARG A 17 18.05 13.78 17.72
N PRO A 18 17.32 13.01 18.54
CA PRO A 18 17.85 11.77 19.15
C PRO A 18 18.35 10.75 18.14
N ASP A 19 17.71 10.64 16.98
CA ASP A 19 18.04 9.73 15.88
C ASP A 19 19.08 10.29 14.90
N GLY A 20 19.42 11.58 15.01
CA GLY A 20 20.22 12.28 14.00
C GLY A 20 21.64 11.74 13.89
N ALA A 21 22.29 11.43 15.02
CA ALA A 21 23.68 10.99 15.05
C ALA A 21 23.89 9.64 14.34
N ALA A 22 22.94 8.71 14.46
CA ALA A 22 23.00 7.42 13.77
C ALA A 22 22.80 7.59 12.25
N LYS A 23 21.83 8.43 11.85
CA LYS A 23 21.52 8.69 10.43
C LYS A 23 22.68 9.32 9.67
N VAL A 24 23.37 10.29 10.26
CA VAL A 24 24.52 10.94 9.59
C VAL A 24 25.76 10.06 9.49
N ARG A 25 25.85 8.99 10.30
CA ARG A 25 26.93 8.01 10.22
C ARG A 25 26.61 6.82 9.31
N GLY A 26 25.34 6.65 8.95
CA GLY A 26 24.85 5.45 8.25
C GLY A 26 24.62 4.25 9.18
N ASP A 27 24.58 4.47 10.50
CA ASP A 27 24.35 3.39 11.49
C ASP A 27 22.85 3.13 11.73
N PHE A 28 21.98 4.01 11.22
CA PHE A 28 20.53 3.86 11.38
C PHE A 28 20.02 2.92 10.30
N ALA A 29 19.58 1.72 10.70
CA ALA A 29 18.95 0.78 9.79
C ALA A 29 17.51 1.21 9.51
N PHE A 30 17.18 1.40 8.23
CA PHE A 30 15.81 1.46 7.75
C PHE A 30 15.32 0.05 7.43
N THR A 31 14.01 -0.13 7.27
CA THR A 31 13.42 -1.45 6.96
C THR A 31 14.04 -2.09 5.71
N SER A 32 14.42 -1.29 4.71
CA SER A 32 15.10 -1.75 3.49
C SER A 32 16.52 -2.29 3.71
N ASP A 33 17.14 -1.95 4.85
CA ASP A 33 18.49 -2.40 5.21
C ASP A 33 18.45 -3.71 6.02
N LEU A 34 17.27 -4.10 6.48
CA LEU A 34 17.08 -5.31 7.29
C LEU A 34 17.24 -6.56 6.43
N ASN A 35 17.81 -7.58 7.05
CA ASN A 35 17.96 -8.91 6.48
C ASN A 35 17.85 -9.96 7.58
N ALA A 36 17.53 -11.20 7.19
CA ALA A 36 17.50 -12.33 8.09
C ALA A 36 18.09 -13.57 7.42
N GLU A 37 18.67 -14.46 8.23
CA GLU A 37 19.16 -15.74 7.75
C GLU A 37 18.02 -16.56 7.13
N ASN A 38 18.26 -17.14 5.95
CA ASN A 38 17.28 -17.93 5.21
C ASN A 38 15.98 -17.18 4.86
N MET A 39 16.00 -15.84 4.81
CA MET A 39 14.82 -15.08 4.37
C MET A 39 14.52 -15.34 2.90
N LEU A 40 13.24 -15.30 2.56
CA LEU A 40 12.78 -15.28 1.17
C LEU A 40 12.57 -13.84 0.72
N TRP A 41 12.82 -13.60 -0.55
CA TRP A 41 12.52 -12.36 -1.23
C TRP A 41 11.10 -12.41 -1.77
N GLY A 42 10.34 -11.33 -1.60
CA GLY A 42 9.00 -11.19 -2.15
C GLY A 42 8.99 -10.36 -3.44
N ALA A 43 8.20 -10.77 -4.43
CA ALA A 43 7.83 -9.89 -5.54
C ALA A 43 6.34 -10.03 -5.84
N THR A 44 5.68 -8.92 -6.16
CA THR A 44 4.25 -8.87 -6.47
C THR A 44 4.04 -8.84 -7.97
N LEU A 45 3.20 -9.75 -8.48
CA LEU A 45 2.65 -9.66 -9.83
C LEU A 45 1.57 -8.58 -9.80
N ARG A 46 1.76 -7.53 -10.60
CA ARG A 46 0.87 -6.38 -10.66
C ARG A 46 0.22 -6.26 -12.02
N SER A 47 -1.04 -5.83 -12.04
CA SER A 47 -1.79 -5.56 -13.28
C SER A 47 -1.07 -4.55 -14.16
N PRO A 48 -0.88 -4.82 -15.46
CA PRO A 48 -0.45 -3.82 -16.43
C PRO A 48 -1.62 -2.98 -16.98
N HIS A 49 -2.86 -3.23 -16.55
CA HIS A 49 -4.07 -2.62 -17.09
C HIS A 49 -4.79 -1.75 -16.07
N ALA A 50 -5.35 -0.63 -16.54
CA ALA A 50 -6.14 0.27 -15.71
C ALA A 50 -7.52 -0.29 -15.35
N HIS A 51 -8.14 -1.10 -16.21
CA HIS A 51 -9.36 -1.82 -15.88
C HIS A 51 -9.48 -3.08 -16.75
N ALA A 52 -9.56 -4.26 -16.15
CA ALA A 52 -9.71 -5.51 -16.87
C ALA A 52 -10.29 -6.62 -16.00
N ARG A 53 -11.00 -7.56 -16.61
CA ARG A 53 -11.35 -8.83 -15.99
C ARG A 53 -10.20 -9.82 -16.14
N ILE A 54 -9.86 -10.53 -15.08
CA ILE A 54 -8.91 -11.65 -15.11
C ILE A 54 -9.68 -12.87 -15.60
N ILE A 55 -9.29 -13.40 -16.77
CA ILE A 55 -9.92 -14.58 -17.37
C ILE A 55 -9.26 -15.86 -16.85
N SER A 56 -7.92 -15.87 -16.82
CA SER A 56 -7.14 -17.00 -16.34
C SER A 56 -5.76 -16.56 -15.89
N ILE A 57 -5.15 -17.33 -14.97
CA ILE A 57 -3.76 -17.16 -14.56
C ILE A 57 -3.06 -18.53 -14.64
N ASP A 58 -1.91 -18.57 -15.30
CA ASP A 58 -1.04 -19.73 -15.41
C ASP A 58 0.29 -19.49 -14.69
N PHE A 59 0.48 -20.21 -13.58
CA PHE A 59 1.68 -20.19 -12.75
C PHE A 59 2.69 -21.31 -13.11
N SER A 60 2.38 -22.16 -14.09
CA SER A 60 3.11 -23.41 -14.32
C SER A 60 4.58 -23.22 -14.67
N GLU A 61 4.93 -22.18 -15.45
CA GLU A 61 6.33 -21.87 -15.77
C GLU A 61 7.08 -21.26 -14.60
N ALA A 62 6.41 -20.47 -13.75
CA ALA A 62 7.02 -19.91 -12.55
C ALA A 62 7.41 -21.00 -11.55
N TRP A 63 6.54 -21.99 -11.34
CA TRP A 63 6.82 -23.14 -10.47
C TRP A 63 7.97 -24.04 -10.93
N LYS A 64 8.36 -23.98 -12.21
CA LYS A 64 9.50 -24.76 -12.73
C LYS A 64 10.86 -24.10 -12.43
N ILE A 65 10.86 -22.86 -11.95
CA ILE A 65 12.09 -22.13 -11.66
C ILE A 65 12.62 -22.56 -10.28
N THR A 66 13.79 -23.18 -10.25
CA THR A 66 14.48 -23.53 -9.00
C THR A 66 14.68 -22.29 -8.12
N GLY A 67 14.35 -22.42 -6.84
CA GLY A 67 14.45 -21.35 -5.84
C GLY A 67 13.12 -20.64 -5.57
N VAL A 68 12.08 -20.86 -6.39
CA VAL A 68 10.71 -20.44 -6.06
C VAL A 68 10.16 -21.37 -4.99
N GLU A 69 9.82 -20.81 -3.83
CA GLU A 69 9.32 -21.56 -2.67
C GLU A 69 7.80 -21.50 -2.57
N THR A 70 7.20 -20.35 -2.91
CA THR A 70 5.75 -20.23 -2.92
C THR A 70 5.24 -19.14 -3.86
N ILE A 71 4.00 -19.32 -4.30
CA ILE A 71 3.21 -18.33 -5.04
C ILE A 71 1.86 -18.25 -4.34
N ILE A 72 1.49 -17.06 -3.89
CA ILE A 72 0.22 -16.80 -3.20
C ILE A 72 -0.67 -15.87 -4.02
N THR A 73 -1.98 -16.05 -3.86
CA THR A 73 -3.04 -15.39 -4.61
C THR A 73 -4.16 -14.94 -3.67
N ALA A 74 -5.25 -14.40 -4.24
CA ALA A 74 -6.46 -14.08 -3.48
C ALA A 74 -7.10 -15.29 -2.76
N ASP A 75 -6.80 -16.53 -3.19
CA ASP A 75 -7.28 -17.75 -2.52
C ASP A 75 -6.51 -18.07 -1.24
N ASP A 76 -5.31 -17.53 -1.10
CA ASP A 76 -4.41 -17.80 0.02
C ASP A 76 -4.55 -16.76 1.15
N VAL A 77 -5.50 -15.82 1.03
CA VAL A 77 -5.82 -14.83 2.06
C VAL A 77 -6.83 -15.45 3.02
N PRO A 78 -6.44 -15.82 4.25
CA PRO A 78 -7.27 -16.65 5.13
C PRO A 78 -8.39 -15.87 5.86
N GLY A 79 -8.25 -14.54 5.96
CA GLY A 79 -9.20 -13.67 6.65
C GLY A 79 -10.04 -12.84 5.68
N LEU A 80 -10.09 -11.53 5.91
CA LEU A 80 -10.78 -10.61 5.00
C LEU A 80 -9.99 -10.43 3.70
N PRO A 81 -10.63 -10.56 2.52
CA PRO A 81 -9.95 -10.42 1.24
C PRO A 81 -9.59 -8.97 0.90
N THR A 82 -10.19 -8.00 1.60
CA THR A 82 -10.03 -6.57 1.36
C THR A 82 -9.60 -5.82 2.62
N TYR A 83 -8.93 -4.70 2.41
CA TYR A 83 -8.53 -3.71 3.41
C TYR A 83 -8.81 -2.30 2.89
N GLY A 84 -8.50 -1.29 3.69
CA GLY A 84 -8.61 0.10 3.30
C GLY A 84 -9.07 0.99 4.45
N LEU A 85 -8.63 2.24 4.40
CA LEU A 85 -8.69 3.16 5.53
C LEU A 85 -10.04 3.85 5.73
N ILE A 86 -10.69 4.18 4.63
CA ILE A 86 -12.00 4.86 4.61
C ILE A 86 -13.09 3.83 4.28
N SER A 87 -12.85 3.03 3.25
CA SER A 87 -13.66 1.90 2.82
C SER A 87 -12.77 0.66 2.76
N GLN A 88 -13.30 -0.50 3.09
CA GLN A 88 -12.58 -1.79 3.05
C GLN A 88 -12.82 -2.48 1.70
N ASP A 89 -12.48 -1.82 0.61
CA ASP A 89 -12.79 -2.22 -0.77
C ASP A 89 -11.54 -2.55 -1.61
N GLN A 90 -10.34 -2.37 -1.05
CA GLN A 90 -9.08 -2.68 -1.74
C GLN A 90 -8.71 -4.15 -1.52
N PRO A 91 -8.62 -4.99 -2.55
CA PRO A 91 -8.24 -6.37 -2.37
C PRO A 91 -6.76 -6.51 -1.99
N VAL A 92 -6.43 -7.49 -1.15
CA VAL A 92 -5.03 -7.90 -0.92
C VAL A 92 -4.42 -8.37 -2.24
N PHE A 93 -5.17 -9.19 -2.99
CA PHE A 93 -4.88 -9.60 -4.35
C PHE A 93 -6.19 -9.58 -5.17
N ALA A 94 -6.16 -8.99 -6.35
CA ALA A 94 -7.24 -9.02 -7.30
C ALA A 94 -7.56 -10.46 -7.73
N ARG A 95 -8.84 -10.81 -7.64
CA ARG A 95 -9.36 -12.14 -8.00
C ARG A 95 -9.97 -12.14 -9.39
N ASP A 96 -11.04 -11.35 -9.57
CA ASP A 96 -11.86 -11.39 -10.79
C ASP A 96 -11.61 -10.18 -11.71
N VAL A 97 -11.26 -9.03 -11.12
CA VAL A 97 -11.13 -7.76 -11.82
C VAL A 97 -9.99 -6.96 -11.23
N VAL A 98 -9.26 -6.28 -12.10
CA VAL A 98 -8.29 -5.25 -11.75
C VAL A 98 -8.86 -3.90 -12.16
N ARG A 99 -8.84 -2.92 -11.27
CA ARG A 99 -9.46 -1.58 -11.31
C ARG A 99 -8.43 -0.46 -11.46
N TYR A 100 -7.13 -0.77 -11.37
CA TYR A 100 -6.07 0.19 -11.66
C TYR A 100 -4.77 -0.51 -12.11
N MET A 101 -3.94 0.25 -12.84
CA MET A 101 -2.61 -0.21 -13.23
C MET A 101 -1.72 -0.29 -12.00
N GLY A 102 -1.16 -1.46 -11.72
CA GLY A 102 -0.37 -1.72 -10.53
C GLY A 102 -1.09 -2.53 -9.45
N GLU A 103 -2.38 -2.84 -9.61
CA GLU A 103 -3.13 -3.62 -8.63
C GLU A 103 -2.51 -5.02 -8.43
N PRO A 104 -2.26 -5.45 -7.18
CA PRO A 104 -1.69 -6.77 -6.89
C PRO A 104 -2.59 -7.89 -7.37
N ILE A 105 -2.03 -8.94 -7.98
CA ILE A 105 -2.77 -10.13 -8.45
C ILE A 105 -2.27 -11.40 -7.74
N ALA A 106 -0.96 -11.48 -7.54
CA ALA A 106 -0.30 -12.57 -6.84
C ALA A 106 1.03 -12.08 -6.25
N ALA A 107 1.63 -12.86 -5.37
CA ALA A 107 3.00 -12.64 -4.92
C ALA A 107 3.81 -13.94 -4.97
N VAL A 108 5.09 -13.81 -5.27
CA VAL A 108 6.07 -14.91 -5.30
C VAL A 108 7.05 -14.71 -4.16
N ALA A 109 7.36 -15.77 -3.42
CA ALA A 109 8.52 -15.82 -2.53
C ALA A 109 9.58 -16.78 -3.08
N ALA A 110 10.84 -16.34 -3.12
CA ALA A 110 11.96 -17.13 -3.60
C ALA A 110 13.26 -16.86 -2.82
N ASP A 111 14.25 -17.71 -2.98
CA ASP A 111 15.56 -17.64 -2.32
C ASP A 111 16.42 -16.42 -2.69
N HIS A 112 16.11 -15.75 -3.81
CA HIS A 112 16.88 -14.64 -4.35
C HIS A 112 15.97 -13.64 -5.10
N PRO A 113 16.22 -12.32 -5.03
CA PRO A 113 15.33 -11.32 -5.63
C PRO A 113 15.23 -11.45 -7.16
N GLU A 114 16.33 -11.85 -7.82
CA GLU A 114 16.31 -12.14 -9.26
C GLU A 114 15.50 -13.40 -9.60
N THR A 115 15.45 -14.39 -8.70
CA THR A 115 14.57 -15.56 -8.88
C THR A 115 13.10 -15.12 -8.83
N CYS A 116 12.73 -14.24 -7.90
CA CYS A 116 11.38 -13.64 -7.87
C CYS A 116 11.06 -12.91 -9.17
N ARG A 117 11.97 -12.04 -9.66
CA ARG A 117 11.74 -11.30 -10.91
C ARG A 117 11.49 -12.21 -12.10
N ARG A 118 12.30 -13.28 -12.26
CA ARG A 118 12.12 -14.26 -13.33
C ARG A 118 10.81 -15.04 -13.18
N ALA A 119 10.44 -15.40 -11.96
CA ALA A 119 9.17 -16.08 -11.68
C ALA A 119 7.97 -15.20 -12.04
N ILE A 120 7.95 -13.94 -11.62
CA ILE A 120 6.91 -12.98 -12.00
C ILE A 120 6.79 -12.84 -13.53
N ALA A 121 7.92 -12.74 -14.23
CA ALA A 121 7.94 -12.65 -15.69
C ALA A 121 7.47 -13.92 -16.41
N ALA A 122 7.50 -15.08 -15.74
CA ALA A 122 7.05 -16.36 -16.28
C ALA A 122 5.54 -16.61 -16.07
N ILE A 123 4.90 -15.90 -15.14
CA ILE A 123 3.45 -16.01 -14.91
C ILE A 123 2.70 -15.37 -16.08
N LYS A 124 1.70 -16.08 -16.61
CA LYS A 124 0.85 -15.58 -17.69
C LYS A 124 -0.53 -15.28 -17.15
N VAL A 125 -1.03 -14.09 -17.42
CA VAL A 125 -2.39 -13.68 -17.07
C VAL A 125 -3.12 -13.33 -18.36
N GLU A 126 -4.28 -13.93 -18.55
CA GLU A 126 -5.21 -13.59 -19.62
C GLU A 126 -6.23 -12.57 -19.11
N TYR A 127 -6.41 -11.48 -19.86
CA TYR A 127 -7.30 -10.40 -19.50
C TYR A 127 -8.34 -10.14 -20.59
N GLU A 128 -9.54 -9.76 -20.16
CA GLU A 128 -10.51 -9.04 -20.98
C GLU A 128 -10.47 -7.57 -20.55
N LEU A 129 -10.06 -6.68 -21.44
CA LEU A 129 -10.00 -5.25 -21.14
C LEU A 129 -11.41 -4.67 -20.99
N LEU A 130 -11.59 -3.88 -19.94
CA LEU A 130 -12.85 -3.21 -19.64
C LEU A 130 -12.72 -1.70 -19.90
N PRO A 131 -13.83 -0.97 -20.14
CA PRO A 131 -13.80 0.49 -20.24
C PRO A 131 -13.11 1.11 -19.02
N VAL A 132 -12.28 2.14 -19.21
CA VAL A 132 -11.55 2.80 -18.11
C VAL A 132 -12.26 4.08 -17.70
N LEU A 133 -12.55 4.22 -16.40
CA LEU A 133 -13.06 5.46 -15.80
C LEU A 133 -11.87 6.34 -15.39
N SER A 134 -11.52 7.32 -16.24
CA SER A 134 -10.41 8.24 -15.98
C SER A 134 -10.84 9.68 -15.76
N ASP A 135 -12.07 10.03 -16.13
CA ASP A 135 -12.63 11.36 -15.92
C ASP A 135 -13.51 11.36 -14.64
N PRO A 136 -13.23 12.20 -13.64
CA PRO A 136 -14.07 12.30 -12.45
C PRO A 136 -15.50 12.76 -12.74
N GLU A 137 -15.75 13.51 -13.82
CA GLU A 137 -17.11 13.92 -14.20
C GLU A 137 -17.96 12.72 -14.65
N ASP A 138 -17.34 11.74 -15.32
CA ASP A 138 -18.03 10.49 -15.69
C ASP A 138 -18.42 9.66 -14.46
N ALA A 139 -17.69 9.81 -13.33
CA ALA A 139 -17.93 9.06 -12.09
C ALA A 139 -19.20 9.50 -11.35
N ILE A 140 -19.68 10.72 -11.59
CA ILE A 140 -20.87 11.29 -10.94
C ILE A 140 -22.13 11.22 -11.81
N THR A 141 -22.01 10.68 -13.02
CA THR A 141 -23.12 10.48 -13.95
C THR A 141 -23.43 8.99 -14.11
N ASP A 142 -24.58 8.67 -14.71
CA ASP A 142 -24.93 7.30 -15.08
C ASP A 142 -24.27 6.85 -16.41
N ALA A 143 -23.31 7.63 -16.93
CA ALA A 143 -22.66 7.34 -18.21
C ALA A 143 -21.68 6.17 -18.14
N PHE A 144 -21.23 5.80 -16.94
CA PHE A 144 -20.22 4.78 -16.72
C PHE A 144 -20.71 3.68 -15.77
N ALA A 145 -20.47 2.42 -16.12
CA ALA A 145 -20.83 1.30 -15.24
C ALA A 145 -20.03 1.38 -13.92
N PRO A 146 -20.62 1.06 -12.76
CA PRO A 146 -19.89 1.06 -11.50
C PRO A 146 -18.66 0.14 -11.52
N ILE A 147 -17.49 0.67 -11.13
CA ILE A 147 -16.26 -0.13 -10.96
C ILE A 147 -16.18 -0.80 -9.57
N HIS A 148 -16.98 -0.31 -8.62
CA HIS A 148 -17.25 -0.92 -7.32
C HIS A 148 -18.74 -1.24 -7.17
N PRO A 149 -19.13 -2.23 -6.34
CA PRO A 149 -20.53 -2.63 -6.17
C PRO A 149 -21.45 -1.52 -5.63
N ASP A 150 -20.90 -0.55 -4.90
CA ASP A 150 -21.58 0.56 -4.25
C ASP A 150 -21.63 1.85 -5.09
N GLY A 151 -21.03 1.85 -6.28
CA GLY A 151 -21.04 2.98 -7.22
C GLY A 151 -19.66 3.59 -7.50
N ASN A 152 -19.65 4.65 -8.30
CA ASN A 152 -18.43 5.40 -8.64
C ASN A 152 -18.22 6.64 -7.75
N LEU A 153 -19.27 7.10 -7.06
CA LEU A 153 -19.21 8.25 -6.14
C LEU A 153 -18.95 7.78 -4.70
N ILE A 154 -17.70 7.90 -4.25
CA ILE A 154 -17.28 7.47 -2.90
C ILE A 154 -17.88 8.36 -1.80
N ARG A 155 -17.97 9.69 -2.05
CA ARG A 155 -18.43 10.64 -1.03
C ARG A 155 -18.95 11.95 -1.64
N HIS A 156 -20.06 12.46 -1.08
CA HIS A 156 -20.57 13.79 -1.36
C HIS A 156 -20.65 14.62 -0.07
N GLN A 157 -20.02 15.80 -0.05
CA GLN A 157 -19.99 16.69 1.12
C GLN A 157 -20.51 18.08 0.75
N ARG A 158 -21.74 18.39 1.16
CA ARG A 158 -22.33 19.73 1.02
C ARG A 158 -21.99 20.57 2.25
N ILE A 159 -21.45 21.77 2.03
CA ILE A 159 -21.17 22.76 3.09
C ILE A 159 -22.05 23.99 2.81
N VAL A 160 -22.86 24.39 3.79
CA VAL A 160 -23.73 25.58 3.71
C VAL A 160 -23.45 26.43 4.94
N ALA A 161 -23.04 27.67 4.72
CA ALA A 161 -22.76 28.61 5.80
C ALA A 161 -23.11 30.04 5.36
N GLY A 162 -23.81 30.78 6.22
CA GLY A 162 -24.27 32.13 5.91
C GLY A 162 -25.42 32.19 4.91
N ASP A 163 -25.55 33.33 4.23
CA ASP A 163 -26.50 33.55 3.14
C ASP A 163 -25.81 33.23 1.81
N VAL A 164 -26.22 32.13 1.18
CA VAL A 164 -25.65 31.65 -0.10
C VAL A 164 -26.12 32.45 -1.30
N ASP A 165 -27.17 33.27 -1.14
CA ASP A 165 -27.73 34.11 -2.19
C ASP A 165 -27.23 35.57 -2.08
N ALA A 166 -26.25 35.83 -1.21
CA ALA A 166 -25.68 37.15 -1.01
C ALA A 166 -25.00 37.68 -2.29
N THR A 167 -25.31 38.92 -2.67
CA THR A 167 -24.74 39.59 -3.86
C THR A 167 -24.03 40.89 -3.49
N GLY A 168 -23.15 41.38 -4.36
CA GLY A 168 -22.41 42.62 -4.13
C GLY A 168 -21.96 43.30 -5.43
N PRO A 169 -21.33 44.49 -5.34
CA PRO A 169 -20.88 45.24 -6.51
C PRO A 169 -19.87 44.50 -7.40
N ILE A 170 -19.17 43.51 -6.83
CA ILE A 170 -18.20 42.66 -7.52
C ILE A 170 -18.44 41.21 -7.08
N VAL A 171 -18.56 40.32 -8.04
CA VAL A 171 -18.62 38.86 -7.87
C VAL A 171 -17.55 38.25 -8.76
N VAL A 172 -16.78 37.30 -8.24
CA VAL A 172 -15.74 36.58 -8.98
C VAL A 172 -15.97 35.09 -8.82
N GLU A 173 -16.01 34.39 -9.94
CA GLU A 173 -16.13 32.94 -10.03
C GLU A 173 -14.95 32.39 -10.84
N GLY A 174 -14.50 31.20 -10.51
CA GLY A 174 -13.40 30.55 -11.21
C GLY A 174 -13.35 29.05 -10.93
N THR A 175 -12.96 28.31 -11.96
CA THR A 175 -12.62 26.88 -11.86
C THR A 175 -11.11 26.74 -11.72
N TYR A 176 -10.68 25.86 -10.82
CA TYR A 176 -9.27 25.59 -10.55
C TYR A 176 -9.03 24.09 -10.59
N ASP A 177 -8.06 23.67 -11.40
CA ASP A 177 -7.63 22.29 -11.51
C ASP A 177 -6.27 22.11 -10.85
N ILE A 178 -6.14 21.05 -10.04
CA ILE A 178 -4.88 20.67 -9.38
C ILE A 178 -4.58 19.24 -9.79
N GLY A 179 -3.36 19.01 -10.28
CA GLY A 179 -2.93 17.68 -10.69
C GLY A 179 -2.68 16.73 -9.52
N MET A 180 -2.58 15.43 -9.83
CA MET A 180 -2.13 14.42 -8.89
C MET A 180 -0.63 14.60 -8.58
N GLN A 181 -0.27 14.56 -7.30
CA GLN A 181 1.11 14.68 -6.84
C GLN A 181 1.49 13.44 -6.03
N ASP A 182 2.61 12.82 -6.41
CA ASP A 182 3.23 11.74 -5.64
C ASP A 182 4.05 12.31 -4.47
N GLN A 183 4.07 11.60 -3.33
CA GLN A 183 4.79 12.04 -2.13
C GLN A 183 6.32 11.98 -2.31
N ALA A 184 6.82 11.13 -3.22
CA ALA A 184 8.21 11.04 -3.66
C ALA A 184 9.23 10.95 -2.50
N PHE A 185 8.91 10.17 -1.47
CA PHE A 185 9.84 9.94 -0.37
C PHE A 185 11.04 9.10 -0.83
N LEU A 186 12.22 9.39 -0.28
CA LEU A 186 13.48 8.77 -0.74
C LEU A 186 13.63 7.30 -0.30
N GLY A 187 13.12 6.95 0.88
CA GLY A 187 13.20 5.59 1.42
C GLY A 187 12.08 4.73 0.87
N THR A 188 12.38 3.80 -0.02
CA THR A 188 11.38 2.94 -0.66
C THR A 188 10.57 2.14 0.34
N GLU A 189 9.31 1.84 0.02
CA GLU A 189 8.48 0.93 0.79
C GLU A 189 9.18 -0.43 0.96
N ALA A 190 9.23 -0.92 2.19
CA ALA A 190 9.86 -2.18 2.54
C ALA A 190 9.19 -2.78 3.76
N ALA A 191 9.17 -4.11 3.81
CA ALA A 191 8.73 -4.87 4.97
C ALA A 191 9.57 -6.15 5.11
N LEU A 192 9.84 -6.56 6.35
CA LEU A 192 10.43 -7.84 6.70
C LEU A 192 9.54 -8.55 7.72
N GLY A 193 8.98 -9.68 7.33
CA GLY A 193 8.08 -10.48 8.17
C GLY A 193 8.77 -11.70 8.76
N PHE A 194 8.46 -11.99 10.02
CA PHE A 194 8.89 -13.16 10.75
C PHE A 194 7.67 -13.90 11.30
N PRO A 195 7.67 -15.24 11.32
CA PRO A 195 6.75 -15.95 12.20
C PRO A 195 7.06 -15.58 13.66
N ASP A 196 6.03 -15.43 14.48
CA ASP A 196 6.20 -15.28 15.92
C ASP A 196 6.88 -16.52 16.52
N HIS A 197 7.47 -16.39 17.72
CA HIS A 197 8.29 -17.43 18.33
C HIS A 197 7.56 -18.77 18.53
N ASP A 198 6.24 -18.73 18.75
CA ASP A 198 5.40 -19.93 18.90
C ASP A 198 4.74 -20.39 17.59
N GLY A 199 5.03 -19.72 16.47
CA GLY A 199 4.50 -20.02 15.14
C GLY A 199 3.03 -19.65 14.93
N ASN A 200 2.35 -19.03 15.90
CA ASN A 200 0.91 -18.74 15.84
C ASN A 200 0.61 -17.27 15.51
N GLY A 201 1.60 -16.51 15.05
CA GLY A 201 1.50 -15.08 14.76
C GLY A 201 2.61 -14.61 13.84
N VAL A 202 2.67 -13.29 13.65
CA VAL A 202 3.70 -12.65 12.82
C VAL A 202 4.26 -11.39 13.50
N GLU A 203 5.55 -11.18 13.36
CA GLU A 203 6.21 -9.89 13.61
C GLU A 203 6.64 -9.29 12.26
N VAL A 204 6.29 -8.04 11.99
CA VAL A 204 6.60 -7.37 10.73
C VAL A 204 7.27 -6.02 11.00
N HIS A 205 8.48 -5.89 10.51
CA HIS A 205 9.22 -4.63 10.47
C HIS A 205 8.81 -3.92 9.20
N VAL A 206 8.21 -2.74 9.28
CA VAL A 206 7.56 -2.08 8.13
C VAL A 206 7.77 -0.58 8.15
N ALA A 207 8.07 -0.01 6.98
CA ALA A 207 8.14 1.44 6.80
C ALA A 207 6.72 2.04 6.76
N THR A 208 6.17 2.40 7.92
CA THR A 208 4.81 2.96 8.04
C THR A 208 4.74 4.25 8.87
N GLN A 209 3.63 4.97 8.76
CA GLN A 209 3.26 6.09 9.62
C GLN A 209 2.14 5.74 10.61
N TRP A 210 1.38 4.66 10.39
CA TRP A 210 0.13 4.33 11.11
C TRP A 210 0.08 2.87 11.61
N LEU A 211 1.07 2.50 12.43
CA LEU A 211 1.24 1.16 13.02
C LEU A 211 -0.06 0.48 13.49
N HIS A 212 -0.90 1.16 14.28
CA HIS A 212 -2.08 0.52 14.87
C HIS A 212 -3.18 0.22 13.84
N GLU A 213 -3.24 0.99 12.76
CA GLU A 213 -4.24 0.79 11.73
C GLU A 213 -3.80 -0.31 10.76
N ASP A 214 -2.53 -0.28 10.36
CA ASP A 214 -1.92 -1.36 9.58
C ASP A 214 -2.02 -2.71 10.32
N GLN A 215 -1.80 -2.72 11.64
CA GLN A 215 -1.91 -3.93 12.45
C GLN A 215 -3.31 -4.54 12.37
N LYS A 216 -4.36 -3.72 12.49
CA LYS A 216 -5.76 -4.18 12.43
C LYS A 216 -6.08 -4.74 11.06
N GLN A 217 -5.68 -4.04 10.00
CA GLN A 217 -5.92 -4.47 8.62
C GLN A 217 -5.17 -5.77 8.31
N MET A 218 -3.89 -5.87 8.69
CA MET A 218 -3.10 -7.09 8.54
C MET A 218 -3.69 -8.25 9.34
N ALA A 219 -4.06 -8.04 10.60
CA ALA A 219 -4.69 -9.06 11.44
C ALA A 219 -5.99 -9.57 10.81
N ALA A 220 -6.83 -8.66 10.32
CA ALA A 220 -8.08 -8.99 9.65
C ALA A 220 -7.85 -9.81 8.37
N CYS A 221 -6.91 -9.42 7.51
CA CYS A 221 -6.59 -10.15 6.28
C CYS A 221 -5.91 -11.49 6.53
N LEU A 222 -5.05 -11.59 7.55
CA LEU A 222 -4.38 -12.83 7.96
C LEU A 222 -5.29 -13.76 8.78
N GLY A 223 -6.52 -13.34 9.12
CA GLY A 223 -7.42 -14.15 9.95
C GLY A 223 -6.87 -14.39 11.36
N LEU A 224 -6.00 -13.50 11.84
CA LEU A 224 -5.35 -13.57 13.14
C LEU A 224 -5.99 -12.57 14.12
N PRO A 225 -6.03 -12.86 15.42
CA PRO A 225 -6.35 -11.83 16.41
C PRO A 225 -5.24 -10.78 16.44
N GLU A 226 -5.57 -9.51 16.71
CA GLU A 226 -4.61 -8.38 16.66
C GLU A 226 -3.37 -8.60 17.53
N ASN A 227 -3.52 -9.26 18.68
CA ASN A 227 -2.41 -9.57 19.59
C ASN A 227 -1.44 -10.66 19.07
N ARG A 228 -1.74 -11.27 17.91
CA ARG A 228 -0.86 -12.19 17.17
C ARG A 228 -0.20 -11.54 15.95
N VAL A 229 -0.41 -10.24 15.75
CA VAL A 229 0.27 -9.45 14.73
C VAL A 229 1.02 -8.33 15.41
N ARG A 230 2.35 -8.32 15.31
CA ARG A 230 3.19 -7.28 15.89
C ARG A 230 3.86 -6.48 14.78
N LEU A 231 3.70 -5.16 14.82
CA LEU A 231 4.40 -4.26 13.88
C LEU A 231 5.53 -3.49 14.58
N VAL A 232 6.63 -3.29 13.86
CA VAL A 232 7.86 -2.62 14.34
C VAL A 232 8.31 -1.58 13.31
N LEU A 233 8.75 -0.41 13.79
CA LEU A 233 9.34 0.69 13.00
C LEU A 233 10.86 0.70 13.08
#